data_AF-A0A6N8Z729-F1
#
_entry.id   AF-A0A6N8Z729-F1
#
_cell.length_a   1.000
_cell.length_b   1.000
_cell.length_c   1.000
_cell.angle_alpha   90.00
_cell.angle_beta   90.00
_cell.angle_gamma   90.00
#
_symmetry.space_group_name_H-M   'P 1'
#
loop_
_entity.id
_entity.type
_entity.pdbx_description
1 polymer ?
#
loop_
_entity_poly.entity_id
_entity_poly.type
_entity_poly.pdbx_seq_one_letter_code
_entity_poly.pdbx_strand_id
1 'polypeptide(L)'
;MTSDYRRFTRELRSQDLTRTLQRRLDLRARQMVADLGGQYSFADSVESYLISQGAWEHVRNSGLDPASVFCHPDMLVEEPCTSLYYRDMNALSRKEVQEQVRSVDTWERDPETRRRKPRVATEAAQQIAGLYNSFMSTIIENTTDWTLENGYRTMIASIGISFDGSIRNTMGDLPEQRLRRLLLEYVFESGLLVTPAYPDIYSIPTNPERRRYNLANDFVMVFSSEPDVAFYRSGSLEATVEIKGGIDPAGVLERLGAAENLPKQRLKSTLAARISWLPA
;
A
#
# COMPACT_ATOMS: atom_id res chain seq x y z
N MET A 1 -25.43 13.62 -13.81
CA MET A 1 -24.66 13.70 -12.55
C MET A 1 -24.16 12.36 -12.02
N THR A 2 -25.01 11.36 -11.72
CA THR A 2 -24.54 10.03 -11.25
C THR A 2 -23.88 9.19 -12.34
N SER A 3 -24.27 9.39 -13.61
CA SER A 3 -23.74 8.66 -14.77
C SER A 3 -22.28 9.01 -15.07
N ASP A 4 -21.94 10.31 -15.12
CA ASP A 4 -20.60 10.77 -15.49
C ASP A 4 -19.56 10.47 -14.41
N TYR A 5 -19.93 10.57 -13.13
CA TYR A 5 -19.04 10.17 -12.04
C TYR A 5 -18.84 8.64 -11.99
N ARG A 6 -19.89 7.85 -12.20
CA ARG A 6 -19.75 6.38 -12.34
C ARG A 6 -18.90 6.00 -13.54
N ARG A 7 -18.98 6.75 -14.64
CA ARG A 7 -18.13 6.55 -15.81
C ARG A 7 -16.67 6.90 -15.52
N PHE A 8 -16.41 8.07 -14.94
CA PHE A 8 -15.07 8.51 -14.53
C PHE A 8 -14.42 7.51 -13.57
N THR A 9 -15.14 7.04 -12.55
CA THR A 9 -14.62 6.05 -11.60
C THR A 9 -14.33 4.69 -12.23
N ARG A 10 -15.11 4.27 -13.23
CA ARG A 10 -14.83 3.05 -14.01
C ARG A 10 -13.60 3.21 -14.90
N GLU A 11 -13.48 4.34 -15.59
CA GLU A 11 -12.32 4.65 -16.43
C GLU A 11 -11.04 4.71 -15.59
N LEU A 12 -11.09 5.37 -14.43
CA LEU A 12 -9.97 5.44 -13.50
C LEU A 12 -9.58 4.05 -12.97
N ARG A 13 -10.56 3.23 -12.55
CA ARG A 13 -10.31 1.84 -12.13
C ARG A 13 -9.68 1.02 -13.24
N SER A 14 -10.15 1.16 -14.48
CA SER A 14 -9.61 0.44 -15.62
C SER A 14 -8.17 0.85 -15.93
N GLN A 15 -7.88 2.15 -15.92
CA GLN A 15 -6.53 2.66 -16.16
C GLN A 15 -5.56 2.26 -15.05
N ASP A 16 -6.01 2.35 -13.79
CA ASP A 16 -5.20 2.00 -12.63
C ASP A 16 -4.93 0.49 -12.57
N LEU A 17 -5.90 -0.35 -12.96
CA LEU A 17 -5.72 -1.79 -13.11
C LEU A 17 -4.60 -2.10 -14.10
N THR A 18 -4.72 -1.57 -15.31
CA THR A 18 -3.74 -1.85 -16.37
C THR A 18 -2.34 -1.36 -15.97
N ARG A 19 -2.24 -0.14 -15.43
CA ARG A 19 -0.95 0.41 -14.99
C ARG A 19 -0.35 -0.37 -13.82
N THR A 20 -1.17 -0.76 -12.85
CA THR A 20 -0.71 -1.53 -11.69
C THR A 20 -0.19 -2.88 -12.13
N LEU A 21 -0.97 -3.64 -12.90
CA LEU A 21 -0.57 -4.96 -13.41
C LEU A 21 0.72 -4.90 -14.25
N GLN A 22 0.89 -3.88 -15.10
CA GLN A 22 2.10 -3.69 -15.90
C GLN A 22 3.37 -3.45 -15.05
N ARG A 23 3.23 -2.92 -13.85
CA ARG A 23 4.36 -2.61 -12.94
C ARG A 23 4.61 -3.71 -11.92
N ARG A 24 3.76 -4.75 -11.87
CA ARG A 24 3.94 -5.83 -10.91
C ARG A 24 5.11 -6.72 -11.29
N LEU A 25 5.77 -7.25 -10.27
CA LEU A 25 6.99 -8.03 -10.40
C LEU A 25 6.75 -9.51 -10.16
N ASP A 26 5.51 -9.96 -9.96
CA ASP A 26 5.22 -11.34 -9.54
C ASP A 26 5.69 -12.35 -10.59
N LEU A 27 5.52 -12.04 -11.88
CA LEU A 27 6.03 -12.88 -12.97
C LEU A 27 7.55 -12.97 -12.96
N ARG A 28 8.24 -11.84 -12.69
CA ARG A 28 9.69 -11.80 -12.57
C ARG A 28 10.17 -12.56 -11.33
N ALA A 29 9.52 -12.36 -10.19
CA ALA A 29 9.84 -13.06 -8.95
C ALA A 29 9.64 -14.57 -9.11
N ARG A 30 8.55 -14.99 -9.76
CA ARG A 30 8.29 -16.40 -10.11
C ARG A 30 9.37 -16.97 -11.03
N GLN A 31 9.72 -16.25 -12.09
CA GLN A 31 10.79 -16.70 -13.00
C GLN A 31 12.11 -16.85 -12.24
N MET A 32 12.43 -15.91 -11.35
CA MET A 32 13.66 -15.96 -10.58
C MET A 32 13.69 -17.13 -9.59
N VAL A 33 12.57 -17.46 -8.95
CA VAL A 33 12.44 -18.67 -8.13
C VAL A 33 12.64 -19.92 -8.97
N ALA A 34 12.10 -19.97 -10.20
CA ALA A 34 12.29 -21.09 -11.10
C ALA A 34 13.75 -21.23 -11.58
N ASP A 35 14.43 -20.12 -11.87
CA ASP A 35 15.83 -20.11 -12.32
C ASP A 35 16.80 -20.54 -11.20
N LEU A 36 16.46 -20.20 -9.96
CA LEU A 36 17.20 -20.60 -8.76
C LEU A 36 16.77 -21.98 -8.23
N GLY A 37 15.77 -22.60 -8.85
CA GLY A 37 15.27 -23.92 -8.51
C GLY A 37 16.38 -24.98 -8.52
N GLY A 38 16.38 -25.85 -7.52
CA GLY A 38 17.42 -26.88 -7.34
C GLY A 38 18.80 -26.40 -6.90
N GLN A 39 19.04 -25.09 -6.75
CA GLN A 39 20.33 -24.57 -6.26
C GLN A 39 20.44 -24.59 -4.73
N TYR A 40 19.31 -24.62 -4.02
CA TYR A 40 19.26 -24.61 -2.56
C TYR A 40 18.82 -25.98 -2.02
N SER A 41 19.57 -26.48 -1.04
CA SER A 41 19.23 -27.72 -0.34
C SER A 41 18.37 -27.42 0.89
N PHE A 42 17.25 -28.12 0.99
CA PHE A 42 16.37 -28.07 2.17
C PHE A 42 16.54 -29.31 3.08
N ALA A 43 17.26 -30.34 2.60
CA ALA A 43 17.25 -31.68 3.18
C ALA A 43 17.76 -31.74 4.64
N ASP A 44 18.72 -30.89 4.98
CA ASP A 44 19.36 -30.89 6.31
C ASP A 44 18.71 -29.89 7.28
N SER A 45 17.64 -29.19 6.88
CA SER A 45 17.17 -27.98 7.58
C SER A 45 15.67 -27.73 7.46
N VAL A 46 14.87 -28.77 7.20
CA VAL A 46 13.40 -28.65 7.11
C VAL A 46 12.81 -28.01 8.37
N GLU A 47 13.17 -28.54 9.55
CA GLU A 47 12.69 -28.03 10.85
C GLU A 47 13.21 -26.62 11.16
N SER A 48 14.48 -26.35 10.85
CA SER A 48 15.09 -25.04 11.10
C SER A 48 14.54 -23.93 10.19
N TYR A 49 13.94 -24.31 9.06
CA TYR A 49 13.21 -23.42 8.17
C TYR A 49 11.71 -23.33 8.47
N LEU A 50 11.26 -23.89 9.60
CA LEU A 50 9.85 -23.93 10.03
C LEU A 50 8.92 -24.57 8.98
N ILE A 51 9.43 -25.57 8.27
CA ILE A 51 8.64 -26.40 7.37
C ILE A 51 8.17 -27.60 8.19
N SER A 52 6.86 -27.84 8.22
CA SER A 52 6.28 -29.02 8.83
C SER A 52 6.59 -30.29 8.03
N GLN A 53 6.71 -31.41 8.74
CA GLN A 53 7.04 -32.69 8.12
C GLN A 53 5.96 -33.15 7.13
N GLY A 54 4.68 -32.94 7.44
CA GLY A 54 3.58 -33.34 6.56
C GLY A 54 3.60 -32.59 5.23
N ALA A 55 3.80 -31.27 5.28
CA ALA A 55 3.92 -30.45 4.08
C ALA A 55 5.18 -30.79 3.27
N TRP A 56 6.30 -31.05 3.94
CA TRP A 56 7.54 -31.47 3.30
C TRP A 56 7.37 -32.78 2.52
N GLU A 57 6.78 -33.79 3.17
CA GLU A 57 6.50 -35.09 2.55
C GLU A 57 5.53 -34.96 1.38
N HIS A 58 4.49 -34.14 1.51
CA HIS A 58 3.55 -33.85 0.42
C HIS A 58 4.25 -33.30 -0.82
N VAL A 59 5.08 -32.28 -0.66
CA VAL A 59 5.83 -31.65 -1.77
C VAL A 59 6.79 -32.64 -2.42
N ARG A 60 7.51 -33.42 -1.62
CA ARG A 60 8.42 -34.47 -2.13
C ARG A 60 7.69 -35.56 -2.90
N ASN A 61 6.59 -36.08 -2.36
CA ASN A 61 5.81 -37.14 -2.98
C ASN A 61 5.12 -36.66 -4.27
N SER A 62 4.83 -35.37 -4.37
CA SER A 62 4.29 -34.73 -5.56
C SER A 62 5.35 -34.47 -6.66
N GLY A 63 6.63 -34.74 -6.39
CA GLY A 63 7.73 -34.51 -7.34
C GLY A 63 7.97 -33.03 -7.65
N LEU A 64 7.51 -32.13 -6.79
CA LEU A 64 7.72 -30.69 -6.94
C LEU A 64 9.11 -30.31 -6.44
N ASP A 65 9.73 -29.31 -7.08
CA ASP A 65 10.93 -28.67 -6.54
C ASP A 65 10.56 -27.95 -5.23
N PRO A 66 11.18 -28.29 -4.09
CA PRO A 66 10.92 -27.59 -2.83
C PRO A 66 11.08 -26.08 -2.92
N ALA A 67 12.01 -25.56 -3.71
CA ALA A 67 12.21 -24.12 -3.87
C ALA A 67 10.99 -23.43 -4.52
N SER A 68 10.18 -24.16 -5.30
CA SER A 68 8.94 -23.62 -5.89
C SER A 68 7.82 -23.44 -4.85
N VAL A 69 7.94 -24.05 -3.67
CA VAL A 69 6.90 -24.06 -2.62
C VAL A 69 7.38 -23.37 -1.35
N PHE A 70 8.56 -23.75 -0.87
CA PHE A 70 9.17 -23.25 0.35
C PHE A 70 10.26 -22.22 0.05
N CYS A 71 10.35 -21.23 0.91
CA CYS A 71 11.33 -20.16 0.85
C CYS A 71 12.63 -20.59 1.53
N HIS A 72 13.75 -20.51 0.79
CA HIS A 72 15.07 -20.66 1.36
C HIS A 72 15.60 -19.28 1.84
N PRO A 73 16.19 -19.16 3.04
CA PRO A 73 16.73 -17.88 3.52
C PRO A 73 17.79 -17.29 2.59
N ASP A 74 18.71 -18.11 2.07
CA ASP A 74 19.76 -17.61 1.19
C ASP A 74 19.21 -17.07 -0.13
N MET A 75 18.06 -17.56 -0.59
CA MET A 75 17.38 -17.00 -1.76
C MET A 75 16.88 -15.58 -1.49
N LEU A 76 16.46 -15.25 -0.27
CA LEU A 76 16.07 -13.88 0.10
C LEU A 76 17.28 -12.96 0.26
N VAL A 77 18.44 -13.51 0.68
CA VAL A 77 19.69 -12.75 0.75
C VAL A 77 20.21 -12.45 -0.65
N GLU A 78 20.25 -13.48 -1.49
CA GLU A 78 20.73 -13.38 -2.85
C GLU A 78 19.77 -12.61 -3.72
N GLU A 79 18.48 -12.89 -3.70
CA GLU A 79 17.46 -12.25 -4.52
C GLU A 79 16.24 -11.78 -3.70
N PRO A 80 16.32 -10.61 -3.03
CA PRO A 80 15.29 -10.15 -2.09
C PRO A 80 13.87 -10.03 -2.66
N CYS A 81 13.72 -9.80 -3.97
CA CYS A 81 12.37 -9.69 -4.55
C CYS A 81 11.66 -11.03 -4.74
N THR A 82 12.33 -12.18 -4.53
CA THR A 82 11.66 -13.49 -4.42
C THR A 82 10.71 -13.54 -3.21
N SER A 83 10.90 -12.67 -2.21
CA SER A 83 9.95 -12.44 -1.12
C SER A 83 8.52 -12.20 -1.60
N LEU A 84 8.35 -11.50 -2.74
CA LEU A 84 7.05 -11.23 -3.35
C LEU A 84 6.33 -12.52 -3.76
N TYR A 85 7.07 -13.48 -4.33
CA TYR A 85 6.55 -14.76 -4.77
C TYR A 85 6.00 -15.55 -3.58
N TYR A 86 6.83 -15.79 -2.57
CA TYR A 86 6.44 -16.59 -1.41
C TYR A 86 5.35 -15.91 -0.58
N ARG A 87 5.39 -14.58 -0.47
CA ARG A 87 4.32 -13.85 0.22
C ARG A 87 2.97 -14.01 -0.49
N ASP A 88 2.95 -13.81 -1.82
CA ASP A 88 1.70 -13.89 -2.59
C ASP A 88 1.17 -15.32 -2.67
N MET A 89 2.04 -16.34 -2.66
CA MET A 89 1.69 -17.76 -2.54
C MET A 89 0.97 -18.08 -1.22
N ASN A 90 1.26 -17.31 -0.16
CA ASN A 90 0.66 -17.45 1.16
C ASN A 90 -0.52 -16.50 1.41
N ALA A 91 -0.93 -15.70 0.41
CA ALA A 91 -1.94 -14.66 0.56
C ALA A 91 -1.68 -13.63 1.67
N LEU A 92 -0.40 -13.40 2.01
CA LEU A 92 -0.01 -12.44 3.02
C LEU A 92 0.11 -11.02 2.44
N SER A 93 -0.39 -10.03 3.16
CA SER A 93 -0.14 -8.62 2.87
C SER A 93 1.22 -8.17 3.42
N ARG A 94 1.77 -7.07 2.88
CA ARG A 94 2.99 -6.43 3.45
C ARG A 94 2.84 -6.05 4.91
N LYS A 95 1.63 -5.64 5.31
CA LYS A 95 1.32 -5.21 6.68
C LYS A 95 1.39 -6.39 7.65
N GLU A 96 0.78 -7.51 7.30
CA GLU A 96 0.84 -8.73 8.13
C GLU A 96 2.27 -9.22 8.31
N VAL A 97 3.08 -9.22 7.24
CA VAL A 97 4.50 -9.57 7.33
C VAL A 97 5.27 -8.59 8.24
N GLN A 98 4.97 -7.30 8.14
CA GLN A 98 5.59 -6.27 8.98
C GLN A 98 5.22 -6.40 10.45
N GLU A 99 3.96 -6.68 10.76
CA GLU A 99 3.46 -6.85 12.13
C GLU A 99 4.04 -8.09 12.80
N GLN A 100 4.24 -9.18 12.06
CA GLN A 100 4.78 -10.42 12.60
C GLN A 100 6.30 -10.44 12.68
N VAL A 101 6.99 -9.79 11.72
CA VAL A 101 8.46 -9.84 11.63
C VAL A 101 9.06 -8.48 11.31
N ARG A 102 8.92 -8.00 10.06
CA ARG A 102 9.49 -6.74 9.57
C ARG A 102 9.00 -6.38 8.18
N SER A 103 9.17 -5.11 7.81
CA SER A 103 8.81 -4.63 6.47
C SER A 103 9.70 -5.25 5.39
N VAL A 104 9.07 -5.77 4.35
CA VAL A 104 9.68 -6.25 3.09
C VAL A 104 9.50 -5.27 1.93
N ASP A 105 8.98 -4.07 2.20
CA ASP A 105 8.69 -3.05 1.19
C ASP A 105 9.91 -2.73 0.32
N THR A 106 11.07 -2.66 0.97
CA THR A 106 12.33 -2.35 0.29
C THR A 106 12.92 -3.55 -0.41
N TRP A 107 12.42 -4.77 -0.24
CA TRP A 107 12.88 -6.00 -0.91
C TRP A 107 12.14 -6.20 -2.23
N GLU A 108 10.86 -5.85 -2.26
CA GLU A 108 9.93 -6.15 -3.37
C GLU A 108 9.62 -5.00 -4.35
N ARG A 109 10.27 -3.85 -4.24
CA ARG A 109 10.29 -2.83 -5.31
C ARG A 109 11.05 -3.32 -6.55
N ASP A 110 10.78 -2.65 -7.66
CA ASP A 110 11.38 -2.95 -8.95
C ASP A 110 12.91 -2.74 -8.93
N PRO A 111 13.72 -3.79 -9.18
CA PRO A 111 15.16 -3.68 -9.31
C PRO A 111 15.62 -2.60 -10.30
N GLU A 112 14.87 -2.35 -11.38
CA GLU A 112 15.23 -1.37 -12.42
C GLU A 112 15.06 0.08 -11.95
N THR A 113 14.10 0.31 -11.05
CA THR A 113 13.89 1.64 -10.46
C THR A 113 14.83 1.92 -9.29
N ARG A 114 15.62 0.92 -8.85
CA ARG A 114 16.52 1.03 -7.71
C ARG A 114 17.94 1.39 -8.14
N ARG A 115 18.55 2.30 -7.38
CA ARG A 115 19.99 2.59 -7.49
C ARG A 115 20.86 1.44 -6.98
N ARG A 116 20.36 0.62 -6.06
CA ARG A 116 21.11 -0.49 -5.45
C ARG A 116 20.18 -1.60 -4.96
N LYS A 117 20.67 -2.84 -5.04
CA LYS A 117 20.03 -4.01 -4.43
C LYS A 117 19.93 -3.86 -2.90
N PRO A 118 18.80 -4.21 -2.28
CA PRO A 118 18.64 -4.17 -0.83
C PRO A 118 19.65 -5.09 -0.16
N ARG A 119 20.26 -4.63 0.93
CA ARG A 119 21.05 -5.52 1.80
C ARG A 119 20.10 -6.21 2.76
N VAL A 120 20.02 -7.52 2.66
CA VAL A 120 19.23 -8.37 3.57
C VAL A 120 20.18 -9.02 4.55
N ALA A 121 19.94 -8.84 5.85
CA ALA A 121 20.68 -9.55 6.88
C ALA A 121 20.21 -11.01 6.93
N THR A 122 21.11 -11.97 7.15
CA THR A 122 20.78 -13.40 7.20
C THR A 122 19.69 -13.72 8.22
N GLU A 123 19.73 -13.13 9.41
CA GLU A 123 18.68 -13.29 10.43
C GLU A 123 17.31 -12.81 9.92
N ALA A 124 17.29 -11.70 9.20
CA ALA A 124 16.06 -11.15 8.63
C ALA A 124 15.48 -12.10 7.56
N ALA A 125 16.34 -12.67 6.72
CA ALA A 125 15.94 -13.65 5.72
C ALA A 125 15.41 -14.92 6.38
N GLN A 126 16.05 -15.41 7.45
CA GLN A 126 15.59 -16.60 8.18
C GLN A 126 14.21 -16.39 8.79
N GLN A 127 13.98 -15.26 9.46
CA GLN A 127 12.68 -14.96 10.06
C GLN A 127 11.56 -14.88 9.01
N ILE A 128 11.81 -14.20 7.88
CA ILE A 128 10.83 -14.05 6.80
C ILE A 128 10.59 -15.37 6.06
N ALA A 129 11.65 -16.14 5.77
CA ALA A 129 11.51 -17.46 5.15
C ALA A 129 10.73 -18.41 6.06
N GLY A 130 11.04 -18.45 7.36
CA GLY A 130 10.32 -19.26 8.33
C GLY A 130 8.84 -18.87 8.45
N LEU A 131 8.52 -17.57 8.43
CA LEU A 131 7.15 -17.10 8.36
C LEU A 131 6.42 -17.64 7.13
N TYR A 132 6.98 -17.48 5.93
CA TYR A 132 6.36 -17.97 4.70
C TYR A 132 6.20 -19.49 4.69
N ASN A 133 7.20 -20.22 5.20
CA ASN A 133 7.19 -21.67 5.26
C ASN A 133 6.15 -22.20 6.23
N SER A 134 6.02 -21.61 7.41
CA SER A 134 5.01 -22.00 8.39
C SER A 134 3.57 -21.81 7.87
N PHE A 135 3.30 -20.71 7.18
CA PHE A 135 2.01 -20.48 6.52
C PHE A 135 1.77 -21.48 5.39
N MET A 136 2.78 -21.73 4.54
CA MET A 136 2.65 -22.65 3.42
C MET A 136 2.42 -24.09 3.91
N SER A 137 3.15 -24.49 4.94
CA SER A 137 2.93 -25.75 5.66
C SER A 137 1.50 -25.89 6.15
N THR A 138 0.98 -24.84 6.81
CA THR A 138 -0.40 -24.83 7.29
C THR A 138 -1.39 -24.95 6.12
N ILE A 139 -1.17 -24.24 5.02
CA ILE A 139 -2.05 -24.30 3.83
C ILE A 139 -2.06 -25.72 3.25
N ILE A 140 -0.88 -26.33 3.07
CA ILE A 140 -0.75 -27.67 2.49
C ILE A 140 -1.43 -28.72 3.36
N GLU A 141 -1.19 -28.68 4.67
CA GLU A 141 -1.72 -29.69 5.61
C GLU A 141 -3.25 -29.57 5.82
N ASN A 142 -3.81 -28.37 5.65
CA ASN A 142 -5.23 -28.11 5.86
C ASN A 142 -6.04 -28.03 4.55
N THR A 143 -5.42 -28.34 3.41
CA THR A 143 -6.09 -28.37 2.10
C THR A 143 -6.03 -29.78 1.52
N THR A 144 -7.16 -30.28 1.03
CA THR A 144 -7.19 -31.54 0.30
C THR A 144 -6.52 -31.38 -1.07
N ASP A 145 -5.55 -32.24 -1.39
CA ASP A 145 -4.88 -32.31 -2.69
C ASP A 145 -4.25 -30.99 -3.16
N TRP A 146 -3.53 -30.29 -2.28
CA TRP A 146 -2.84 -29.06 -2.66
C TRP A 146 -1.85 -29.30 -3.81
N THR A 147 -1.87 -28.42 -4.82
CA THR A 147 -0.93 -28.42 -5.95
C THR A 147 -0.25 -27.07 -6.11
N LEU A 148 0.87 -27.03 -6.84
CA LEU A 148 1.56 -25.77 -7.16
C LEU A 148 0.65 -24.79 -7.93
N GLU A 149 -0.26 -25.29 -8.75
CA GLU A 149 -1.28 -24.50 -9.44
C GLU A 149 -2.27 -23.85 -8.45
N ASN A 150 -2.61 -24.51 -7.33
CA ASN A 150 -3.38 -23.86 -6.27
C ASN A 150 -2.63 -22.66 -5.69
N GLY A 151 -1.32 -22.79 -5.46
CA GLY A 151 -0.47 -21.68 -5.03
C GLY A 151 -0.47 -20.51 -6.02
N TYR A 152 -0.35 -20.78 -7.32
CA TYR A 152 -0.43 -19.72 -8.33
C TYR A 152 -1.79 -19.03 -8.38
N ARG A 153 -2.88 -19.77 -8.16
CA ARG A 153 -4.22 -19.18 -8.03
C ARG A 153 -4.34 -18.31 -6.79
N THR A 154 -3.71 -18.71 -5.68
CA THR A 154 -3.58 -17.88 -4.48
C THR A 154 -2.85 -16.58 -4.80
N MET A 155 -1.72 -16.63 -5.53
CA MET A 155 -1.02 -15.41 -5.96
C MET A 155 -1.94 -14.48 -6.77
N ILE A 156 -2.69 -15.02 -7.74
CA ILE A 156 -3.65 -14.22 -8.54
C ILE A 156 -4.70 -13.56 -7.65
N ALA A 157 -5.23 -14.29 -6.66
CA ALA A 157 -6.16 -13.74 -5.69
C ALA A 157 -5.53 -12.62 -4.84
N SER A 158 -4.30 -12.83 -4.36
CA SER A 158 -3.51 -11.84 -3.60
C SER A 158 -3.27 -10.55 -4.38
N ILE A 159 -3.00 -10.68 -5.69
CA ILE A 159 -2.87 -9.54 -6.61
C ILE A 159 -4.19 -8.76 -6.65
N GLY A 160 -5.32 -9.45 -6.80
CA GLY A 160 -6.65 -8.84 -6.82
C GLY A 160 -7.00 -8.09 -5.54
N ILE A 161 -6.71 -8.69 -4.37
CA ILE A 161 -6.93 -8.07 -3.05
C ILE A 161 -6.06 -6.81 -2.90
N SER A 162 -4.78 -6.92 -3.22
CA SER A 162 -3.84 -5.79 -3.16
C SER A 162 -4.26 -4.64 -4.08
N PHE A 163 -4.73 -4.99 -5.28
CA PHE A 163 -5.20 -4.03 -6.26
C PHE A 163 -6.46 -3.30 -5.80
N ASP A 164 -7.46 -4.03 -5.27
CA ASP A 164 -8.67 -3.42 -4.73
C ASP A 164 -8.35 -2.45 -3.57
N GLY A 165 -7.38 -2.82 -2.71
CA GLY A 165 -6.84 -1.91 -1.69
C GLY A 165 -6.21 -0.65 -2.28
N SER A 166 -5.41 -0.78 -3.35
CA SER A 166 -4.80 0.36 -4.05
C SER A 166 -5.85 1.30 -4.63
N ILE A 167 -6.85 0.77 -5.35
CA ILE A 167 -7.96 1.59 -5.87
C ILE A 167 -8.65 2.33 -4.74
N ARG A 168 -9.00 1.63 -3.64
CA ARG A 168 -9.71 2.25 -2.52
C ARG A 168 -8.92 3.42 -1.95
N ASN A 169 -7.60 3.31 -1.86
CA ASN A 169 -6.72 4.40 -1.44
C ASN A 169 -6.72 5.54 -2.47
N THR A 170 -6.46 5.28 -3.75
CA THR A 170 -6.46 6.31 -4.81
C THR A 170 -7.80 7.04 -4.91
N MET A 171 -8.91 6.32 -4.73
CA MET A 171 -10.25 6.90 -4.71
C MET A 171 -10.50 7.77 -3.46
N GLY A 172 -9.81 7.49 -2.35
CA GLY A 172 -9.80 8.35 -1.16
C GLY A 172 -8.95 9.61 -1.36
N ASP A 173 -7.79 9.48 -2.01
CA ASP A 173 -6.85 10.58 -2.25
C ASP A 173 -7.39 11.64 -3.21
N LEU A 174 -8.19 11.25 -4.21
CA LEU A 174 -8.70 12.16 -5.24
C LEU A 174 -9.55 13.32 -4.67
N PRO A 175 -10.57 13.06 -3.82
CA PRO A 175 -11.29 14.11 -3.10
C PRO A 175 -10.38 14.98 -2.23
N GLU A 176 -9.41 14.38 -1.53
CA GLU A 176 -8.46 15.09 -0.67
C GLU A 176 -7.61 16.09 -1.47
N GLN A 177 -7.02 15.65 -2.57
CA GLN A 177 -6.23 16.50 -3.47
C GLN A 177 -7.08 17.65 -4.04
N ARG A 178 -8.32 17.37 -4.44
CA ARG A 178 -9.22 18.40 -4.97
C ARG A 178 -9.60 19.43 -3.91
N LEU A 179 -9.91 18.98 -2.69
CA LEU A 179 -10.25 19.87 -1.57
C LEU A 179 -9.05 20.71 -1.13
N ARG A 180 -7.85 20.13 -1.06
CA ARG A 180 -6.61 20.89 -0.79
C ARG A 180 -6.40 22.00 -1.82
N ARG A 181 -6.62 21.70 -3.10
CA ARG A 181 -6.55 22.71 -4.16
C ARG A 181 -7.62 23.79 -3.99
N LEU A 182 -8.89 23.42 -3.75
CA LEU A 182 -9.97 24.38 -3.56
C LEU A 182 -9.73 25.29 -2.35
N LEU A 183 -9.20 24.75 -1.25
CA LEU A 183 -8.81 25.54 -0.08
C LEU A 183 -7.70 26.55 -0.43
N LEU A 184 -6.70 26.13 -1.20
CA LEU A 184 -5.62 27.01 -1.64
C LEU A 184 -6.11 28.10 -2.61
N GLU A 185 -6.98 27.75 -3.57
CA GLU A 185 -7.65 28.69 -4.47
C GLU A 185 -8.47 29.72 -3.67
N TYR A 186 -9.27 29.27 -2.70
CA TYR A 186 -10.07 30.16 -1.85
C TYR A 186 -9.20 31.14 -1.04
N VAL A 187 -8.13 30.66 -0.42
CA VAL A 187 -7.22 31.49 0.38
C VAL A 187 -6.45 32.47 -0.51
N PHE A 188 -6.12 32.09 -1.75
CA PHE A 188 -5.53 32.98 -2.75
C PHE A 188 -6.51 34.08 -3.19
N GLU A 189 -7.72 33.71 -3.61
CA GLU A 189 -8.76 34.64 -4.07
C GLU A 189 -9.21 35.61 -2.97
N SER A 190 -9.18 35.15 -1.72
CA SER A 190 -9.49 35.98 -0.54
C SER A 190 -8.37 36.97 -0.19
N GLY A 191 -7.24 36.97 -0.93
CA GLY A 191 -6.08 37.81 -0.64
C GLY A 191 -5.36 37.44 0.67
N LEU A 192 -5.58 36.23 1.18
CA LEU A 192 -5.02 35.77 2.45
C LEU A 192 -3.68 35.06 2.26
N LEU A 193 -3.37 34.56 1.06
CA LEU A 193 -2.11 33.86 0.80
C LEU A 193 -0.94 34.85 0.69
N VAL A 194 0.04 34.72 1.58
CA VAL A 194 1.27 35.53 1.57
C VAL A 194 2.41 34.80 0.90
N THR A 195 2.55 33.49 1.13
CA THR A 195 3.63 32.68 0.54
C THR A 195 3.19 31.24 0.31
N PRO A 196 3.48 30.66 -0.88
CA PRO A 196 4.14 31.26 -2.03
C PRO A 196 3.25 32.29 -2.74
N ALA A 197 3.87 33.27 -3.39
CA ALA A 197 3.17 34.20 -4.25
C ALA A 197 2.92 33.51 -5.60
N TYR A 198 1.65 33.38 -5.96
CA TYR A 198 1.20 32.92 -7.27
C TYR A 198 0.83 34.15 -8.11
N PRO A 199 1.30 34.28 -9.37
CA PRO A 199 0.92 35.40 -10.23
C PRO A 199 -0.57 35.44 -10.55
N ASP A 200 -1.22 34.28 -10.65
CA ASP A 200 -2.65 34.12 -10.90
C ASP A 200 -3.16 32.75 -10.39
N ILE A 201 -4.47 32.55 -10.42
CA ILE A 201 -5.10 31.29 -9.99
C ILE A 201 -4.67 30.07 -10.81
N TYR A 202 -4.33 30.25 -12.09
CA TYR A 202 -3.92 29.17 -12.98
C TYR A 202 -2.50 28.68 -12.70
N SER A 203 -1.68 29.51 -12.06
CA SER A 203 -0.35 29.15 -11.58
C SER A 203 -0.36 28.28 -10.31
N ILE A 204 -1.52 28.09 -9.68
CA ILE A 204 -1.67 27.17 -8.55
C ILE A 204 -1.60 25.72 -9.08
N PRO A 205 -0.69 24.88 -8.55
CA PRO A 205 -0.56 23.49 -8.98
C PRO A 205 -1.85 22.71 -8.83
N THR A 206 -2.15 21.85 -9.81
CA THR A 206 -3.32 20.96 -9.74
C THR A 206 -3.26 20.02 -8.54
N ASN A 207 -2.05 19.59 -8.16
CA ASN A 207 -1.78 18.86 -6.94
C ASN A 207 -0.73 19.63 -6.12
N PRO A 208 -1.13 20.37 -5.06
CA PRO A 208 -0.21 21.16 -4.25
C PRO A 208 0.71 20.28 -3.40
N GLU A 209 1.94 20.02 -3.88
CA GLU A 209 2.95 19.23 -3.15
C GLU A 209 3.58 19.97 -1.95
N ARG A 210 3.50 21.31 -1.95
CA ARG A 210 4.00 22.12 -0.82
C ARG A 210 3.15 21.84 0.41
N ARG A 211 3.84 21.54 1.51
CA ARG A 211 3.21 21.21 2.79
C ARG A 211 2.86 22.44 3.64
N ARG A 212 3.37 23.62 3.33
CA ARG A 212 3.23 24.81 4.19
C ARG A 212 3.00 26.09 3.39
N TYR A 213 2.01 26.86 3.82
CA TYR A 213 1.57 28.12 3.22
C TYR A 213 1.46 29.17 4.32
N ASN A 214 2.12 30.32 4.13
CA ASN A 214 1.99 31.44 5.05
C ASN A 214 0.81 32.30 4.61
N LEU A 215 -0.07 32.61 5.55
CA LEU A 215 -1.27 33.39 5.34
C LEU A 215 -1.16 34.73 6.06
N ALA A 216 -2.06 35.66 5.75
CA ALA A 216 -2.19 36.93 6.46
C ALA A 216 -2.53 36.68 7.94
N ASN A 217 -2.25 37.69 8.79
CA ASN A 217 -2.50 37.66 10.24
C ASN A 217 -1.74 36.53 10.98
N ASP A 218 -0.48 36.28 10.58
CA ASP A 218 0.44 35.31 11.18
C ASP A 218 -0.07 33.86 11.20
N PHE A 219 -1.01 33.55 10.30
CA PHE A 219 -1.49 32.19 10.11
C PHE A 219 -0.56 31.38 9.23
N VAL A 220 -0.48 30.09 9.51
CA VAL A 220 0.23 29.09 8.71
C VAL A 220 -0.72 27.94 8.44
N MET A 221 -1.02 27.70 7.17
CA MET A 221 -1.74 26.52 6.73
C MET A 221 -0.74 25.42 6.36
N VAL A 222 -0.97 24.22 6.89
CA VAL A 222 -0.11 23.05 6.68
C VAL A 222 -0.92 21.91 6.12
N PHE A 223 -0.50 21.33 5.01
CA PHE A 223 -1.01 20.05 4.49
C PHE A 223 -0.17 18.91 5.06
N SER A 224 -0.83 17.94 5.68
CA SER A 224 -0.20 16.78 6.35
C SER A 224 -1.06 15.52 6.21
N SER A 225 -0.54 14.37 6.63
CA SER A 225 -1.28 13.10 6.61
C SER A 225 -2.25 12.95 7.77
N GLU A 226 -2.06 13.70 8.86
CA GLU A 226 -2.94 13.70 10.03
C GLU A 226 -2.64 14.94 10.89
N PRO A 227 -3.55 15.92 10.99
CA PRO A 227 -4.78 16.09 10.19
C PRO A 227 -4.47 16.42 8.71
N ASP A 228 -5.45 16.28 7.82
CA ASP A 228 -5.26 16.57 6.38
C ASP A 228 -4.82 18.01 6.09
N VAL A 229 -5.37 18.95 6.87
CA VAL A 229 -4.97 20.36 6.91
C VAL A 229 -4.95 20.85 8.36
N ALA A 230 -3.93 21.60 8.74
CA ALA A 230 -3.84 22.30 10.03
C ALA A 230 -3.59 23.79 9.83
N PHE A 231 -4.17 24.62 10.69
CA PHE A 231 -3.96 26.05 10.74
C PHE A 231 -3.32 26.42 12.08
N TYR A 232 -2.18 27.08 12.02
CA TYR A 232 -1.46 27.57 13.19
C TYR A 232 -1.42 29.09 13.21
N ARG A 233 -1.42 29.70 14.39
CA ARG A 233 -1.09 31.12 14.58
C ARG A 233 -0.07 31.23 15.71
N SER A 234 1.05 31.92 15.45
CA SER A 234 2.13 32.08 16.45
C SER A 234 2.61 30.75 17.08
N GLY A 235 2.56 29.65 16.32
CA GLY A 235 2.93 28.31 16.77
C GLY A 235 1.83 27.53 17.51
N SER A 236 0.69 28.16 17.82
CA SER A 236 -0.48 27.50 18.40
C SER A 236 -1.37 26.91 17.30
N LEU A 237 -1.87 25.69 17.50
CA LEU A 237 -2.86 25.08 16.60
C LEU A 237 -4.23 25.74 16.83
N GLU A 238 -4.80 26.32 15.78
CA GLU A 238 -6.06 27.07 15.85
C GLU A 238 -7.24 26.30 15.23
N ALA A 239 -6.99 25.54 14.16
CA ALA A 239 -8.01 24.73 13.50
C ALA A 239 -7.39 23.56 12.72
N THR A 240 -8.19 22.53 12.48
CA THR A 240 -7.86 21.39 11.62
C THR A 240 -9.00 21.12 10.66
N VAL A 241 -8.67 20.62 9.47
CA VAL A 241 -9.65 20.12 8.50
C VAL A 241 -9.27 18.69 8.21
N GLU A 242 -10.25 17.81 8.36
CA GLU A 242 -10.15 16.40 7.99
C GLU A 242 -11.03 16.17 6.76
N ILE A 243 -10.44 15.62 5.70
CA ILE A 243 -11.07 15.39 4.42
C ILE A 243 -11.34 13.89 4.27
N LYS A 244 -12.61 13.49 4.36
CA LYS A 244 -13.00 12.10 4.10
C LYS A 244 -13.73 12.00 2.76
N GLY A 245 -13.05 11.42 1.77
CA GLY A 245 -13.64 11.00 0.50
C GLY A 245 -14.24 9.60 0.59
N GLY A 246 -15.46 9.40 0.07
CA GLY A 246 -16.10 8.08 0.04
C GLY A 246 -17.30 8.00 -0.90
N ILE A 247 -17.49 6.82 -1.50
CA ILE A 247 -18.65 6.48 -2.35
C ILE A 247 -19.82 5.98 -1.50
N ASP A 248 -19.52 5.47 -0.30
CA ASP A 248 -20.48 4.90 0.64
C ASP A 248 -20.70 5.85 1.83
N PRO A 249 -21.93 6.39 2.00
CA PRO A 249 -22.30 7.21 3.15
C PRO A 249 -22.04 6.53 4.51
N ALA A 250 -22.13 5.20 4.59
CA ALA A 250 -21.90 4.47 5.84
C ALA A 250 -20.42 4.46 6.25
N GLY A 251 -19.51 4.21 5.31
CA GLY A 251 -18.07 4.26 5.56
C GLY A 251 -17.53 5.67 5.85
N VAL A 252 -18.22 6.72 5.41
CA VAL A 252 -17.92 8.12 5.78
C VAL A 252 -18.22 8.37 7.26
N LEU A 253 -19.31 7.81 7.80
CA LEU A 253 -19.70 7.97 9.21
C LEU A 253 -18.79 7.17 10.17
N GLU A 254 -18.38 5.96 9.82
CA GLU A 254 -17.44 5.16 10.63
C GLU A 254 -16.05 5.83 10.73
N ARG A 255 -15.57 6.42 9.63
CA ARG A 255 -14.28 7.13 9.57
C ARG A 255 -14.34 8.51 10.24
N LEU A 256 -15.52 9.13 10.29
CA LEU A 256 -15.76 10.35 11.08
C LEU A 256 -15.66 10.04 12.58
N GLY A 257 -16.25 8.94 13.05
CA GLY A 257 -16.11 8.49 14.45
C GLY A 257 -14.66 8.19 14.86
N ALA A 258 -13.81 7.76 13.93
CA ALA A 258 -12.37 7.62 14.17
C ALA A 258 -11.62 8.96 14.24
N ALA A 259 -12.00 9.95 13.41
CA ALA A 259 -11.44 11.30 13.46
C ALA A 259 -11.82 12.06 14.75
N GLU A 260 -12.98 11.77 15.34
CA GLU A 260 -13.40 12.30 16.64
C GLU A 260 -12.57 11.76 17.83
N ASN A 261 -11.76 10.71 17.62
CA ASN A 261 -10.85 10.14 18.61
C ASN A 261 -9.41 10.70 18.56
N LEU A 262 -9.12 11.63 17.64
CA LEU A 262 -7.89 12.43 17.70
C LEU A 262 -7.81 13.19 19.04
N PRO A 263 -6.62 13.46 19.60
CA PRO A 263 -6.49 14.09 20.91
C PRO A 263 -7.39 15.32 20.99
N LYS A 264 -8.34 15.30 21.94
CA LYS A 264 -9.39 16.32 22.17
C LYS A 264 -8.85 17.67 22.63
N GLN A 265 -7.75 18.15 22.07
CA GLN A 265 -7.27 19.51 22.27
C GLN A 265 -7.75 20.36 21.09
N ARG A 266 -8.99 20.83 21.26
CA ARG A 266 -9.57 22.02 20.59
C ARG A 266 -9.91 21.88 19.10
N LEU A 267 -10.83 20.97 18.77
CA LEU A 267 -11.64 21.08 17.55
C LEU A 267 -12.67 22.21 17.73
N LYS A 268 -12.40 23.40 17.18
CA LYS A 268 -13.46 24.37 16.87
C LYS A 268 -13.79 24.23 15.38
N SER A 269 -14.96 23.67 15.11
CA SER A 269 -15.59 23.39 13.81
C SER A 269 -14.96 22.29 12.94
N THR A 270 -15.65 21.16 12.85
CA THR A 270 -15.48 20.15 11.80
C THR A 270 -16.29 20.62 10.58
N LEU A 271 -15.61 20.95 9.47
CA LEU A 271 -16.25 21.35 8.22
C LEU A 271 -16.42 20.11 7.33
N ALA A 272 -17.65 19.57 7.29
CA ALA A 272 -18.01 18.52 6.33
C ALA A 272 -18.29 19.16 4.95
N ALA A 273 -17.33 19.09 4.03
CA ALA A 273 -17.53 19.58 2.67
C ALA A 273 -18.19 18.49 1.80
N ARG A 274 -19.45 18.71 1.40
CA ARG A 274 -20.14 17.91 0.37
C ARG A 274 -19.91 18.57 -0.98
N ILE A 275 -19.01 18.03 -1.81
CA ILE A 275 -18.79 18.53 -3.17
C ILE A 275 -19.74 17.81 -4.13
N SER A 276 -20.68 18.56 -4.70
CA SER A 276 -21.46 18.18 -5.87
C SER A 276 -20.77 18.66 -7.15
N TRP A 277 -20.48 17.73 -8.07
CA TRP A 277 -19.77 17.99 -9.33
C TRP A 277 -20.56 18.86 -10.32
N LEU A 278 -19.95 19.92 -10.86
CA LEU A 278 -20.40 20.58 -12.09
C LEU A 278 -19.43 20.19 -13.24
N PRO A 279 -19.93 19.87 -14.44
CA PRO A 279 -19.06 19.64 -15.59
C PRO A 279 -18.43 20.97 -16.04
N ALA A 280 -17.16 20.90 -16.47
CA ALA A 280 -16.51 21.96 -17.22
C ALA A 280 -17.07 22.07 -18.65
#